data_AF-A0A7C9BET8-F1
#
_entry.id   AF-A0A7C9BET8-F1
#
_cell.length_a   1.000
_cell.length_b   1.000
_cell.length_c   1.000
_cell.angle_alpha   90.00
_cell.angle_beta   90.00
_cell.angle_gamma   90.00
#
_symmetry.space_group_name_H-M   'P 1'
#
loop_
_entity.id
_entity.type
_entity.pdbx_description
1 polymer ?
#
loop_
_entity_poly.entity_id
_entity_poly.type
_entity_poly.pdbx_seq_one_letter_code
_entity_poly.pdbx_strand_id
1 'polypeptide(L)'
;MLLSSQKDFYIHDLYMPALSGDGIKITAVGFSDFGESSNGLIERCWIDGLNGKGINIVGDVSSEFVASHIIIRHNSIFYCNTGIYSELSEQVEIDNNQIIGNTNYGIVIGYDGRGVSRLITITHNELGNNNLLGSIWIQAVVTGVVEGNRFVNNLTETFGNQLTTGKADGSGPVRNLTIQRNYIVQANPNLAGHYQFFIHPGYSNNISILDNYKIVLASGGLYNDISRINILREIDEESGLIVNEKRGASETVILPNPTNLVPKVWKSYRATFTASTDLVISPPTEVPQEKDEFYVALFNNSASPITVNITTGSGFILGDPIVFSSSTQYEGFILMYKYLAGNWYRVK
;
A
#
# COMPACT_ATOMS: atom_id res chain seq x y z
N MET A 1 -24.41 -5.41 -17.53
CA MET A 1 -25.62 -4.56 -17.43
C MET A 1 -25.24 -3.18 -17.96
N LEU A 2 -25.89 -2.68 -19.01
CA LEU A 2 -25.69 -1.29 -19.46
C LEU A 2 -26.74 -0.41 -18.76
N LEU A 3 -26.29 0.50 -17.91
CA LEU A 3 -27.13 1.58 -17.38
C LEU A 3 -26.93 2.78 -18.31
N SER A 4 -27.94 3.13 -19.11
CA SER A 4 -27.88 4.30 -20.00
C SER A 4 -28.14 5.60 -19.21
N SER A 5 -27.23 6.57 -19.35
CA SER A 5 -27.30 7.97 -18.90
C SER A 5 -27.93 8.20 -17.52
N GLN A 6 -27.22 7.78 -16.47
CA GLN A 6 -27.53 8.23 -15.11
C GLN A 6 -26.43 9.19 -14.65
N LYS A 7 -26.84 10.43 -14.34
CA LYS A 7 -25.99 11.48 -13.77
C LYS A 7 -25.48 11.09 -12.37
N ASP A 8 -26.30 10.37 -11.62
CA ASP A 8 -25.99 9.83 -10.31
C ASP A 8 -26.27 8.31 -10.31
N PHE A 9 -25.32 7.49 -9.87
CA PHE A 9 -25.53 6.05 -9.75
C PHE A 9 -24.99 5.49 -8.43
N TYR A 10 -25.62 4.43 -7.96
CA TYR A 10 -25.20 3.69 -6.78
C TYR A 10 -25.30 2.19 -7.05
N ILE A 11 -24.16 1.51 -7.06
CA ILE A 11 -24.04 0.07 -7.26
C ILE A 11 -23.49 -0.53 -5.98
N HIS A 12 -24.24 -1.41 -5.34
CA HIS A 12 -23.81 -2.00 -4.08
C HIS A 12 -24.28 -3.43 -3.87
N ASP A 13 -23.56 -4.15 -3.00
CA ASP A 13 -23.91 -5.49 -2.50
C ASP A 13 -24.18 -6.51 -3.63
N LEU A 14 -23.38 -6.42 -4.70
CA LEU A 14 -23.58 -7.17 -5.93
C LEU A 14 -22.51 -8.25 -6.10
N TYR A 15 -22.92 -9.46 -6.50
CA TYR A 15 -22.03 -10.56 -6.87
C TYR A 15 -21.93 -10.70 -8.40
N MET A 16 -20.71 -10.64 -8.94
CA MET A 16 -20.38 -10.76 -10.36
C MET A 16 -19.37 -11.91 -10.57
N PRO A 17 -19.84 -13.11 -10.90
CA PRO A 17 -18.96 -14.22 -11.27
C PRO A 17 -18.61 -14.20 -12.76
N ALA A 18 -17.40 -14.68 -13.06
CA ALA A 18 -16.80 -15.04 -14.34
C ALA A 18 -17.63 -14.70 -15.60
N LEU A 19 -17.44 -13.47 -16.09
CA LEU A 19 -17.91 -13.00 -17.39
C LEU A 19 -16.76 -12.97 -18.39
N SER A 20 -17.09 -13.06 -19.68
CA SER A 20 -16.10 -12.94 -20.77
C SER A 20 -15.60 -11.50 -21.00
N GLY A 21 -16.18 -10.51 -20.33
CA GLY A 21 -15.86 -9.09 -20.46
C GLY A 21 -15.69 -8.40 -19.11
N ASP A 22 -15.94 -7.10 -19.06
CA ASP A 22 -15.86 -6.31 -17.83
C ASP A 22 -17.02 -6.61 -16.88
N GLY A 23 -16.81 -6.42 -15.57
CA GLY A 23 -17.83 -6.61 -14.55
C GLY A 23 -18.78 -5.43 -14.47
N ILE A 24 -18.27 -4.34 -13.91
CA ILE A 24 -18.94 -3.04 -13.90
C ILE A 24 -18.21 -2.14 -14.90
N LYS A 25 -18.92 -1.66 -15.92
CA LYS A 25 -18.38 -0.67 -16.86
C LYS A 25 -19.18 0.63 -16.76
N ILE A 26 -18.48 1.70 -16.43
CA ILE A 26 -18.99 3.07 -16.45
C ILE A 26 -18.33 3.77 -17.63
N THR A 27 -19.15 4.36 -18.49
CA THR A 27 -18.66 5.15 -19.61
C THR A 27 -19.33 6.51 -19.54
N ALA A 28 -18.53 7.57 -19.42
CA ALA A 28 -19.06 8.92 -19.62
C ALA A 28 -19.42 9.03 -21.10
N VAL A 29 -20.67 9.35 -21.42
CA VAL A 29 -21.13 9.61 -22.78
C VAL A 29 -21.83 10.95 -22.76
N GLY A 30 -21.50 11.83 -23.70
CA GLY A 30 -22.19 13.10 -23.84
C GLY A 30 -22.68 13.31 -25.27
N PHE A 31 -23.78 14.05 -25.38
CA PHE A 31 -24.19 14.69 -26.62
C PHE A 31 -23.79 16.16 -26.51
N SER A 32 -23.31 16.73 -27.62
CA SER A 32 -22.79 18.10 -27.75
C SER A 32 -23.43 19.12 -26.79
N ASP A 33 -22.56 19.91 -26.15
CA ASP A 33 -22.82 21.12 -25.35
C ASP A 33 -23.07 20.96 -23.84
N PHE A 34 -23.27 19.75 -23.31
CA PHE A 34 -23.37 19.52 -21.86
C PHE A 34 -22.55 18.30 -21.45
N GLY A 35 -21.37 18.51 -20.86
CA GLY A 35 -20.60 17.44 -20.25
C GLY A 35 -21.30 16.93 -18.99
N GLU A 36 -21.80 15.70 -19.02
CA GLU A 36 -22.40 15.08 -17.85
C GLU A 36 -21.29 14.47 -16.97
N SER A 37 -21.14 14.98 -15.75
CA SER A 37 -20.33 14.37 -14.70
C SER A 37 -21.00 13.08 -14.19
N SER A 38 -20.23 12.02 -14.00
CA SER A 38 -20.72 10.72 -13.53
C SER A 38 -20.61 10.59 -12.01
N ASN A 39 -21.53 11.18 -11.23
CA ASN A 39 -21.48 10.99 -9.78
C ASN A 39 -21.81 9.54 -9.43
N GLY A 40 -20.91 8.84 -8.76
CA GLY A 40 -21.01 7.40 -8.63
C GLY A 40 -20.49 6.87 -7.32
N LEU A 41 -21.19 5.90 -6.75
CA LEU A 41 -20.65 5.06 -5.68
C LEU A 41 -20.78 3.58 -6.05
N ILE A 42 -19.66 2.87 -5.99
CA ILE A 42 -19.57 1.42 -6.16
C ILE A 42 -19.01 0.84 -4.86
N GLU A 43 -19.81 0.08 -4.11
CA GLU A 43 -19.34 -0.48 -2.84
C GLU A 43 -19.85 -1.86 -2.47
N ARG A 44 -19.08 -2.59 -1.66
CA ARG A 44 -19.45 -3.93 -1.16
C ARG A 44 -19.81 -4.95 -2.26
N CYS A 45 -19.26 -4.77 -3.46
CA CYS A 45 -19.42 -5.72 -4.55
C CYS A 45 -18.36 -6.83 -4.45
N TRP A 46 -18.74 -8.04 -4.84
CA TRP A 46 -17.84 -9.19 -5.01
C TRP A 46 -17.73 -9.50 -6.50
N ILE A 47 -16.56 -9.25 -7.09
CA ILE A 47 -16.31 -9.36 -8.53
C ILE A 47 -15.18 -10.36 -8.73
N ASP A 48 -15.42 -11.43 -9.47
CA ASP A 48 -14.52 -12.58 -9.49
C ASP A 48 -14.41 -13.25 -10.86
N GLY A 49 -13.17 -13.54 -11.29
CA GLY A 49 -12.88 -14.44 -12.40
C GLY A 49 -13.19 -13.87 -13.79
N LEU A 50 -13.15 -12.55 -13.97
CA LEU A 50 -13.50 -11.91 -15.23
C LEU A 50 -12.34 -11.89 -16.24
N ASN A 51 -12.64 -12.18 -17.51
CA ASN A 51 -11.63 -12.02 -18.58
C ASN A 51 -11.34 -10.55 -18.93
N GLY A 52 -12.24 -9.63 -18.54
CA GLY A 52 -12.06 -8.18 -18.65
C GLY A 52 -11.62 -7.53 -17.33
N LYS A 53 -11.90 -6.24 -17.20
CA LYS A 53 -11.67 -5.45 -15.98
C LYS A 53 -12.76 -5.78 -14.94
N GLY A 54 -12.39 -5.82 -13.66
CA GLY A 54 -13.37 -5.92 -12.57
C GLY A 54 -14.32 -4.72 -12.59
N ILE A 55 -13.73 -3.53 -12.45
CA ILE A 55 -14.40 -2.24 -12.63
C ILE A 55 -13.66 -1.46 -13.71
N ASN A 56 -14.40 -0.98 -14.71
CA ASN A 56 -13.88 -0.23 -15.84
C ASN A 56 -14.54 1.15 -15.93
N ILE A 57 -13.80 2.20 -15.59
CA ILE A 57 -14.23 3.59 -15.70
C ILE A 57 -13.51 4.21 -16.90
N VAL A 58 -14.26 4.66 -17.90
CA VAL A 58 -13.69 5.22 -19.13
C VAL A 58 -14.43 6.50 -19.51
N GLY A 59 -13.71 7.60 -19.71
CA GLY A 59 -14.24 8.78 -20.38
C GLY A 59 -14.53 8.54 -21.87
N ASP A 60 -15.36 9.37 -22.50
CA ASP A 60 -15.52 9.31 -23.96
C ASP A 60 -14.43 10.15 -24.64
N VAL A 61 -13.49 9.41 -25.19
CA VAL A 61 -12.30 9.90 -25.89
C VAL A 61 -12.59 10.49 -27.27
N SER A 62 -13.79 10.34 -27.81
CA SER A 62 -14.22 10.99 -29.06
C SER A 62 -14.70 12.43 -28.86
N SER A 63 -15.05 12.78 -27.62
CA SER A 63 -15.78 14.00 -27.25
C SER A 63 -15.20 14.68 -26.00
N GLU A 64 -14.06 14.21 -25.51
CA GLU A 64 -13.34 14.70 -24.32
C GLU A 64 -14.16 14.68 -23.01
N PHE A 65 -15.19 13.84 -22.92
CA PHE A 65 -15.97 13.73 -21.68
C PHE A 65 -15.25 12.91 -20.63
N VAL A 66 -15.08 13.54 -19.45
CA VAL A 66 -14.35 12.97 -18.32
C VAL A 66 -15.33 12.29 -17.36
N ALA A 67 -15.07 11.02 -17.03
CA ALA A 67 -15.79 10.34 -15.95
C ALA A 67 -15.36 10.92 -14.60
N SER A 68 -16.28 11.53 -13.84
CA SER A 68 -15.90 12.34 -12.67
C SER A 68 -16.74 12.13 -11.43
N HIS A 69 -16.13 12.25 -10.24
CA HIS A 69 -16.77 12.08 -8.93
C HIS A 69 -17.26 10.65 -8.66
N ILE A 70 -16.37 9.68 -8.87
CA ILE A 70 -16.69 8.26 -8.68
C ILE A 70 -15.91 7.72 -7.48
N ILE A 71 -16.63 7.13 -6.54
CA ILE A 71 -16.08 6.48 -5.34
C ILE A 71 -16.22 4.96 -5.51
N ILE A 72 -15.11 4.25 -5.36
CA ILE A 72 -15.04 2.79 -5.42
C ILE A 72 -14.47 2.31 -4.08
N ARG A 73 -15.31 1.73 -3.22
CA ARG A 73 -14.87 1.35 -1.87
C ARG A 73 -15.41 0.04 -1.33
N HIS A 74 -14.67 -0.60 -0.43
CA HIS A 74 -15.12 -1.84 0.24
C HIS A 74 -15.51 -2.97 -0.72
N ASN A 75 -14.95 -2.99 -1.94
CA ASN A 75 -15.20 -4.06 -2.90
C ASN A 75 -14.14 -5.16 -2.76
N SER A 76 -14.54 -6.37 -3.12
CA SER A 76 -13.69 -7.55 -3.21
C SER A 76 -13.57 -7.95 -4.68
N ILE A 77 -12.40 -7.75 -5.27
CA ILE A 77 -12.13 -7.92 -6.71
C ILE A 77 -11.02 -8.93 -6.91
N PHE A 78 -11.37 -10.07 -7.48
CA PHE A 78 -10.49 -11.24 -7.55
C PHE A 78 -10.35 -11.78 -8.97
N TYR A 79 -9.16 -12.24 -9.31
CA TYR A 79 -8.90 -13.06 -10.50
C TYR A 79 -9.44 -12.47 -11.82
N CYS A 80 -9.52 -11.15 -11.93
CA CYS A 80 -9.89 -10.47 -13.17
C CYS A 80 -8.66 -10.25 -14.06
N ASN A 81 -8.82 -9.79 -15.31
CA ASN A 81 -7.66 -9.36 -16.08
C ASN A 81 -6.95 -8.17 -15.43
N THR A 82 -7.71 -7.20 -14.94
CA THR A 82 -7.23 -6.09 -14.10
C THR A 82 -8.35 -5.79 -13.10
N GLY A 83 -8.01 -5.48 -11.85
CA GLY A 83 -9.02 -5.24 -10.84
C GLY A 83 -9.85 -3.98 -11.14
N ILE A 84 -9.22 -2.82 -11.12
CA ILE A 84 -9.82 -1.52 -11.42
C ILE A 84 -9.03 -0.84 -12.53
N TYR A 85 -9.74 -0.34 -13.55
CA TYR A 85 -9.18 0.48 -14.61
C TYR A 85 -9.94 1.80 -14.65
N SER A 86 -9.21 2.92 -14.64
CA SER A 86 -9.78 4.26 -14.74
C SER A 86 -8.99 5.07 -15.76
N GLU A 87 -9.66 5.53 -16.81
CA GLU A 87 -9.07 6.31 -17.89
C GLU A 87 -9.92 7.54 -18.18
N LEU A 88 -9.23 8.66 -18.46
CA LEU A 88 -9.86 9.96 -18.71
C LEU A 88 -10.88 10.30 -17.62
N SER A 89 -10.42 10.29 -16.37
CA SER A 89 -11.26 10.41 -15.19
C SER A 89 -10.80 11.51 -14.23
N GLU A 90 -11.72 12.14 -13.50
CA GLU A 90 -11.42 13.22 -12.55
C GLU A 90 -12.10 13.00 -11.20
N GLN A 91 -11.40 13.26 -10.09
CA GLN A 91 -11.97 13.07 -8.74
C GLN A 91 -12.49 11.65 -8.53
N VAL A 92 -11.62 10.67 -8.79
CA VAL A 92 -11.90 9.26 -8.52
C VAL A 92 -11.22 8.85 -7.22
N GLU A 93 -12.00 8.26 -6.33
CA GLU A 93 -11.54 7.71 -5.05
C GLU A 93 -11.64 6.19 -5.08
N ILE A 94 -10.53 5.51 -4.83
CA ILE A 94 -10.44 4.06 -4.72
C ILE A 94 -9.98 3.75 -3.30
N ASP A 95 -10.92 3.44 -2.41
CA ASP A 95 -10.66 3.33 -0.97
C ASP A 95 -11.04 1.97 -0.38
N ASN A 96 -10.16 1.38 0.44
CA ASN A 96 -10.47 0.20 1.25
C ASN A 96 -11.06 -1.00 0.48
N ASN A 97 -10.53 -1.29 -0.72
CA ASN A 97 -10.89 -2.46 -1.51
C ASN A 97 -9.87 -3.60 -1.32
N GLN A 98 -10.30 -4.84 -1.55
CA GLN A 98 -9.42 -6.00 -1.67
C GLN A 98 -9.30 -6.37 -3.16
N ILE A 99 -8.10 -6.28 -3.71
CA ILE A 99 -7.83 -6.45 -5.15
C ILE A 99 -6.70 -7.45 -5.33
N ILE A 100 -7.06 -8.72 -5.50
CA ILE A 100 -6.12 -9.84 -5.37
C ILE A 100 -6.18 -10.78 -6.57
N GLY A 101 -5.02 -11.30 -7.00
CA GLY A 101 -4.97 -12.42 -7.95
C GLY A 101 -5.25 -12.04 -9.40
N ASN A 102 -5.26 -10.75 -9.75
CA ASN A 102 -5.57 -10.32 -11.11
C ASN A 102 -4.43 -10.66 -12.07
N THR A 103 -4.76 -10.92 -13.33
CA THR A 103 -3.76 -11.35 -14.32
C THR A 103 -2.71 -10.27 -14.61
N ASN A 104 -3.12 -9.01 -14.79
CA ASN A 104 -2.23 -7.88 -15.05
C ASN A 104 -1.95 -7.05 -13.79
N TYR A 105 -2.59 -5.88 -13.64
CA TYR A 105 -2.47 -4.99 -12.50
C TYR A 105 -3.70 -5.07 -11.59
N GLY A 106 -3.54 -4.73 -10.31
CA GLY A 106 -4.67 -4.51 -9.42
C GLY A 106 -5.43 -3.24 -9.81
N ILE A 107 -4.74 -2.10 -9.87
CA ILE A 107 -5.29 -0.80 -10.27
C ILE A 107 -4.49 -0.22 -11.43
N VAL A 108 -5.18 0.33 -12.42
CA VAL A 108 -4.56 1.09 -13.52
C VAL A 108 -5.26 2.44 -13.66
N ILE A 109 -4.48 3.51 -13.60
CA ILE A 109 -4.87 4.83 -14.09
C ILE A 109 -4.33 4.97 -15.50
N GLY A 110 -5.21 4.78 -16.49
CA GLY A 110 -4.90 4.65 -17.90
C GLY A 110 -4.70 5.99 -18.61
N TYR A 111 -4.06 5.92 -19.76
CA TYR A 111 -3.87 7.01 -20.70
C TYR A 111 -3.95 6.48 -22.14
N ASP A 112 -4.78 7.11 -22.95
CA ASP A 112 -5.05 6.68 -24.32
C ASP A 112 -4.45 7.60 -25.40
N GLY A 113 -3.73 8.65 -24.99
CA GLY A 113 -3.17 9.65 -25.91
C GLY A 113 -3.95 10.97 -25.99
N ARG A 114 -5.18 11.02 -25.47
CA ARG A 114 -6.11 12.15 -25.73
C ARG A 114 -6.52 12.93 -24.49
N GLY A 115 -6.40 12.35 -23.29
CA GLY A 115 -6.57 13.11 -22.06
C GLY A 115 -5.98 12.43 -20.83
N VAL A 116 -5.76 13.23 -19.79
CA VAL A 116 -5.05 12.83 -18.57
C VAL A 116 -6.00 12.87 -17.39
N SER A 117 -6.04 11.79 -16.61
CA SER A 117 -6.82 11.73 -15.38
C SER A 117 -6.33 12.72 -14.34
N ARG A 118 -7.22 13.22 -13.48
CA ARG A 118 -6.89 14.27 -12.49
C ARG A 118 -7.48 13.96 -11.12
N LEU A 119 -6.83 14.44 -10.06
CA LEU A 119 -7.36 14.35 -8.69
C LEU A 119 -7.74 12.90 -8.32
N ILE A 120 -6.79 11.98 -8.46
CA ILE A 120 -7.02 10.56 -8.20
C ILE A 120 -6.51 10.19 -6.81
N THR A 121 -7.35 9.56 -6.01
CA THR A 121 -7.01 9.11 -4.65
C THR A 121 -7.12 7.59 -4.57
N ILE A 122 -6.04 6.93 -4.15
CA ILE A 122 -5.98 5.48 -3.96
C ILE A 122 -5.53 5.21 -2.53
N THR A 123 -6.47 4.80 -1.67
CA THR A 123 -6.22 4.71 -0.23
C THR A 123 -6.66 3.40 0.42
N HIS A 124 -5.93 2.95 1.42
CA HIS A 124 -6.31 1.82 2.29
C HIS A 124 -6.65 0.51 1.57
N ASN A 125 -6.25 0.31 0.32
CA ASN A 125 -6.56 -0.92 -0.42
C ASN A 125 -5.57 -2.04 -0.06
N GLU A 126 -6.04 -3.27 -0.07
CA GLU A 126 -5.19 -4.45 -0.05
C GLU A 126 -4.99 -4.98 -1.48
N LEU A 127 -3.75 -4.95 -1.96
CA LEU A 127 -3.36 -5.30 -3.32
C LEU A 127 -2.36 -6.44 -3.28
N GLY A 128 -2.64 -7.57 -3.92
CA GLY A 128 -1.68 -8.67 -3.90
C GLY A 128 -1.86 -9.73 -4.98
N ASN A 129 -0.79 -10.45 -5.28
CA ASN A 129 -0.77 -11.57 -6.22
C ASN A 129 -1.22 -11.21 -7.64
N ASN A 130 -0.91 -10.00 -8.08
CA ASN A 130 -1.27 -9.56 -9.42
C ASN A 130 -0.15 -10.02 -10.37
N ASN A 131 -0.48 -11.00 -11.23
CA ASN A 131 0.46 -12.06 -11.64
C ASN A 131 1.53 -11.60 -12.64
N LEU A 132 1.21 -10.64 -13.52
CA LEU A 132 2.06 -10.31 -14.67
C LEU A 132 2.73 -8.94 -14.64
N LEU A 133 2.25 -7.89 -13.97
CA LEU A 133 2.81 -6.55 -14.23
C LEU A 133 2.96 -5.63 -13.00
N GLY A 134 2.29 -5.92 -11.89
CA GLY A 134 2.44 -5.18 -10.62
C GLY A 134 1.10 -4.89 -9.92
N SER A 135 1.14 -4.11 -8.84
CA SER A 135 -0.07 -3.79 -8.05
C SER A 135 -0.82 -2.57 -8.61
N ILE A 136 -0.12 -1.44 -8.77
CA ILE A 136 -0.68 -0.20 -9.30
C ILE A 136 0.16 0.26 -10.51
N TRP A 137 -0.52 0.70 -11.56
CA TRP A 137 0.10 1.44 -12.64
C TRP A 137 -0.59 2.78 -12.88
N ILE A 138 0.19 3.86 -12.82
CA ILE A 138 -0.27 5.21 -13.14
C ILE A 138 0.41 5.64 -14.43
N GLN A 139 -0.29 5.51 -15.56
CA GLN A 139 0.24 5.88 -16.87
C GLN A 139 0.35 7.39 -17.03
N ALA A 140 -0.70 8.11 -16.65
CA ALA A 140 -0.73 9.57 -16.62
C ALA A 140 -1.69 10.05 -15.53
N VAL A 141 -1.32 11.09 -14.80
CA VAL A 141 -2.21 11.76 -13.84
C VAL A 141 -1.72 13.17 -13.56
N VAL A 142 -2.64 14.11 -13.35
CA VAL A 142 -2.32 15.42 -12.77
C VAL A 142 -2.95 15.50 -11.39
N THR A 143 -2.09 15.51 -10.37
CA THR A 143 -2.45 15.47 -8.96
C THR A 143 -3.06 14.13 -8.55
N GLY A 144 -2.40 13.46 -7.61
CA GLY A 144 -2.94 12.24 -7.02
C GLY A 144 -2.27 11.87 -5.72
N VAL A 145 -2.91 10.95 -5.00
CA VAL A 145 -2.43 10.42 -3.72
C VAL A 145 -2.54 8.90 -3.73
N VAL A 146 -1.46 8.23 -3.33
CA VAL A 146 -1.43 6.80 -3.04
C VAL A 146 -1.01 6.63 -1.59
N GLU A 147 -1.97 6.37 -0.71
CA GLU A 147 -1.74 6.40 0.73
C GLU A 147 -2.30 5.21 1.50
N GLY A 148 -1.56 4.70 2.48
CA GLY A 148 -2.11 3.72 3.43
C GLY A 148 -2.44 2.36 2.82
N ASN A 149 -2.04 2.08 1.57
CA ASN A 149 -2.33 0.83 0.90
C ASN A 149 -1.41 -0.28 1.42
N ARG A 150 -1.92 -1.50 1.45
CA ARG A 150 -1.19 -2.70 1.81
C ARG A 150 -0.92 -3.53 0.55
N PHE A 151 0.35 -3.62 0.17
CA PHE A 151 0.80 -4.45 -0.94
C PHE A 151 1.27 -5.81 -0.41
N VAL A 152 0.71 -6.91 -0.89
CA VAL A 152 1.01 -8.28 -0.44
C VAL A 152 1.47 -9.11 -1.64
N ASN A 153 2.78 -9.25 -1.82
CA ASN A 153 3.34 -10.02 -2.95
C ASN A 153 3.59 -11.45 -2.54
N ASN A 154 3.03 -12.42 -3.27
CA ASN A 154 3.39 -13.83 -3.14
C ASN A 154 4.57 -14.23 -4.03
N LEU A 155 5.08 -15.43 -3.75
CA LEU A 155 6.24 -16.06 -4.38
C LEU A 155 6.15 -16.24 -5.92
N THR A 156 4.93 -16.19 -6.47
CA THR A 156 4.63 -16.51 -7.88
C THR A 156 4.56 -15.29 -8.80
N GLU A 157 4.64 -14.06 -8.28
CA GLU A 157 4.58 -12.86 -9.13
C GLU A 157 5.81 -12.77 -10.02
N THR A 158 5.57 -12.61 -11.33
CA THR A 158 6.64 -12.58 -12.34
C THR A 158 7.22 -11.17 -12.50
N PHE A 159 6.45 -10.13 -12.14
CA PHE A 159 6.84 -8.72 -12.18
C PHE A 159 6.39 -8.00 -10.90
N GLY A 160 7.35 -7.64 -10.02
CA GLY A 160 7.08 -7.22 -8.64
C GLY A 160 7.05 -5.71 -8.35
N ASN A 161 6.63 -4.86 -9.29
CA ASN A 161 6.49 -3.43 -8.99
C ASN A 161 5.18 -3.15 -8.24
N GLN A 162 5.25 -2.49 -7.08
CA GLN A 162 4.03 -2.12 -6.34
C GLN A 162 3.32 -0.94 -6.98
N LEU A 163 4.11 0.03 -7.40
CA LEU A 163 3.62 1.16 -8.14
C LEU A 163 4.59 1.46 -9.28
N THR A 164 4.04 1.61 -10.47
CA THR A 164 4.76 2.06 -11.67
C THR A 164 4.15 3.39 -12.10
N THR A 165 4.98 4.38 -12.44
CA THR A 165 4.53 5.63 -13.08
C THR A 165 5.08 5.78 -14.49
N GLY A 166 4.25 6.32 -15.39
CA GLY A 166 4.62 6.63 -16.76
C GLY A 166 4.88 5.40 -17.65
N LYS A 167 5.18 5.66 -18.92
CA LYS A 167 5.50 4.67 -19.96
C LYS A 167 6.42 5.29 -21.02
N ALA A 168 7.39 4.51 -21.50
CA ALA A 168 8.38 4.95 -22.49
C ALA A 168 7.82 5.15 -23.92
N ASP A 169 6.56 4.79 -24.18
CA ASP A 169 5.96 4.78 -25.53
C ASP A 169 5.03 5.96 -25.81
N GLY A 170 5.09 7.02 -24.99
CA GLY A 170 4.30 8.24 -25.20
C GLY A 170 3.08 8.39 -24.30
N SER A 171 3.09 7.79 -23.10
CA SER A 171 2.08 8.11 -22.09
C SER A 171 2.14 9.57 -21.67
N GLY A 172 0.98 10.13 -21.27
CA GLY A 172 0.87 11.47 -20.73
C GLY A 172 1.66 11.66 -19.43
N PRO A 173 1.80 12.90 -18.96
CA PRO A 173 2.62 13.19 -17.78
C PRO A 173 1.98 12.66 -16.49
N VAL A 174 2.81 12.22 -15.56
CA VAL A 174 2.49 11.98 -14.15
C VAL A 174 3.01 13.19 -13.36
N ARG A 175 2.14 13.94 -12.69
CA ARG A 175 2.51 15.16 -11.96
C ARG A 175 1.85 15.23 -10.61
N ASN A 176 2.56 15.81 -9.63
CA ASN A 176 2.02 16.13 -8.30
C ASN A 176 1.44 14.88 -7.62
N LEU A 177 2.21 13.79 -7.62
CA LEU A 177 1.79 12.52 -7.05
C LEU A 177 2.47 12.32 -5.70
N THR A 178 1.69 12.16 -4.63
CA THR A 178 2.20 11.81 -3.31
C THR A 178 1.98 10.32 -3.04
N ILE A 179 3.03 9.59 -2.72
CA ILE A 179 3.01 8.18 -2.36
C ILE A 179 3.44 8.07 -0.90
N GLN A 180 2.51 7.81 0.02
CA GLN A 180 2.83 7.89 1.44
C GLN A 180 2.21 6.82 2.34
N ARG A 181 2.88 6.48 3.45
CA ARG A 181 2.32 5.61 4.49
C ARG A 181 1.81 4.25 3.99
N ASN A 182 2.32 3.76 2.87
CA ASN A 182 1.94 2.44 2.35
C ASN A 182 2.76 1.33 3.01
N TYR A 183 2.19 0.14 3.10
CA TYR A 183 2.77 -1.04 3.72
C TYR A 183 3.03 -2.12 2.66
N ILE A 184 4.29 -2.50 2.48
CA ILE A 184 4.69 -3.50 1.49
C ILE A 184 5.12 -4.78 2.20
N VAL A 185 4.44 -5.88 1.94
CA VAL A 185 4.74 -7.22 2.42
C VAL A 185 5.21 -8.06 1.22
N GLN A 186 6.51 -8.35 1.13
CA GLN A 186 7.13 -9.02 -0.02
C GLN A 186 7.58 -10.43 0.32
N ALA A 187 6.96 -11.47 -0.25
CA ALA A 187 7.31 -12.87 0.06
C ALA A 187 8.48 -13.47 -0.75
N ASN A 188 8.93 -12.85 -1.86
CA ASN A 188 10.09 -13.34 -2.61
C ASN A 188 11.27 -12.36 -2.54
N PRO A 189 12.36 -12.69 -1.83
CA PRO A 189 13.55 -11.84 -1.70
C PRO A 189 14.46 -11.91 -2.94
N ASN A 190 14.28 -12.92 -3.80
CA ASN A 190 15.17 -13.26 -4.91
C ASN A 190 14.71 -12.70 -6.27
N LEU A 191 13.70 -11.82 -6.27
CA LEU A 191 13.25 -11.10 -7.46
C LEU A 191 14.26 -9.99 -7.81
N ALA A 192 15.38 -10.38 -8.43
CA ALA A 192 16.37 -9.44 -8.97
C ALA A 192 15.74 -8.62 -10.11
N GLY A 193 15.88 -7.29 -10.06
CA GLY A 193 15.43 -6.37 -11.14
C GLY A 193 14.05 -5.72 -10.94
N HIS A 194 13.41 -5.90 -9.78
CA HIS A 194 12.11 -5.29 -9.48
C HIS A 194 12.23 -4.12 -8.50
N TYR A 195 11.47 -3.05 -8.76
CA TYR A 195 11.46 -1.83 -7.94
C TYR A 195 10.18 -1.79 -7.13
N GLN A 196 10.25 -1.45 -5.84
CA GLN A 196 9.03 -1.24 -5.04
C GLN A 196 8.15 -0.16 -5.67
N PHE A 197 8.77 0.96 -6.00
CA PHE A 197 8.20 2.03 -6.78
C PHE A 197 9.10 2.28 -7.99
N PHE A 198 8.57 2.10 -9.19
CA PHE A 198 9.25 2.45 -10.43
C PHE A 198 8.73 3.78 -10.93
N ILE A 199 9.54 4.83 -10.79
CA ILE A 199 9.20 6.17 -11.25
C ILE A 199 9.92 6.44 -12.57
N HIS A 200 9.18 6.57 -13.67
CA HIS A 200 9.80 6.82 -14.97
C HIS A 200 10.25 8.29 -15.08
N PRO A 201 11.56 8.59 -15.17
CA PRO A 201 12.09 9.95 -14.98
C PRO A 201 11.74 10.93 -16.10
N GLY A 202 11.51 10.44 -17.33
CA GLY A 202 11.11 11.29 -18.47
C GLY A 202 9.63 11.69 -18.50
N TYR A 203 8.79 11.10 -17.66
CA TYR A 203 7.32 11.28 -17.71
C TYR A 203 6.71 11.63 -16.35
N SER A 204 7.51 11.64 -15.28
CA SER A 204 7.05 11.88 -13.92
C SER A 204 7.73 13.12 -13.36
N ASN A 205 6.97 14.09 -12.85
CA ASN A 205 7.49 15.31 -12.23
C ASN A 205 6.75 15.59 -10.91
N ASN A 206 7.43 16.17 -9.93
CA ASN A 206 6.90 16.51 -8.61
C ASN A 206 6.24 15.29 -7.94
N ILE A 207 7.07 14.27 -7.70
CA ILE A 207 6.66 13.00 -7.08
C ILE A 207 7.25 12.94 -5.68
N SER A 208 6.39 12.96 -4.66
CA SER A 208 6.80 12.88 -3.27
C SER A 208 6.59 11.45 -2.75
N ILE A 209 7.63 10.83 -2.19
CA ILE A 209 7.55 9.49 -1.60
C ILE A 209 7.91 9.58 -0.12
N LEU A 210 6.94 9.36 0.77
CA LEU A 210 7.05 9.68 2.20
C LEU A 210 6.60 8.51 3.09
N ASP A 211 7.33 8.21 4.17
CA ASP A 211 6.87 7.28 5.22
C ASP A 211 6.33 5.91 4.74
N ASN A 212 6.91 5.31 3.68
CA ASN A 212 6.49 3.99 3.20
C ASN A 212 7.25 2.89 3.94
N TYR A 213 6.54 1.83 4.33
CA TYR A 213 7.06 0.74 5.15
C TYR A 213 7.19 -0.54 4.32
N LYS A 214 8.31 -1.26 4.49
CA LYS A 214 8.56 -2.53 3.80
C LYS A 214 8.87 -3.65 4.78
N ILE A 215 8.31 -4.81 4.51
CA ILE A 215 8.42 -6.05 5.26
C ILE A 215 8.74 -7.17 4.24
N VAL A 216 9.94 -7.76 4.25
CA VAL A 216 10.30 -8.88 3.35
C VAL A 216 10.16 -10.21 4.07
N LEU A 217 9.37 -11.15 3.57
CA LEU A 217 9.21 -12.52 4.04
C LEU A 217 10.10 -13.47 3.21
N ALA A 218 11.42 -13.48 3.40
CA ALA A 218 12.32 -14.38 2.70
C ALA A 218 12.17 -15.84 3.17
N SER A 219 11.67 -16.77 2.35
CA SER A 219 11.74 -18.24 2.56
C SER A 219 11.66 -18.69 4.04
N GLY A 220 10.67 -18.17 4.77
CA GLY A 220 10.62 -18.29 6.23
C GLY A 220 11.62 -17.37 6.93
N GLY A 221 11.42 -16.06 6.88
CA GLY A 221 12.38 -15.13 7.46
C GLY A 221 12.03 -13.68 7.17
N LEU A 222 11.60 -12.96 8.20
CA LEU A 222 11.34 -11.53 8.11
C LEU A 222 12.67 -10.76 8.02
N TYR A 223 13.01 -10.36 6.79
CA TYR A 223 14.15 -9.52 6.46
C TYR A 223 13.66 -8.07 6.41
N ASN A 224 13.76 -7.35 7.53
CA ASN A 224 13.47 -5.93 7.56
C ASN A 224 14.74 -5.16 7.15
N ASP A 225 14.98 -5.06 5.84
CA ASP A 225 16.09 -4.25 5.31
C ASP A 225 15.69 -2.77 5.29
N ILE A 226 15.65 -2.16 6.49
CA ILE A 226 15.55 -0.71 6.66
C ILE A 226 16.83 -0.03 6.11
N SER A 227 17.91 -0.78 5.85
CA SER A 227 19.21 -0.25 5.41
C SER A 227 19.29 0.06 3.91
N ARG A 228 18.24 -0.23 3.13
CA ARG A 228 18.15 0.09 1.69
C ARG A 228 16.86 0.81 1.29
N ILE A 229 16.35 1.68 2.15
CA ILE A 229 15.46 2.75 1.69
C ILE A 229 16.35 3.73 0.90
N ASN A 230 16.42 3.57 -0.42
CA ASN A 230 16.80 4.69 -1.27
C ASN A 230 15.64 5.70 -1.19
N ILE A 231 15.72 6.59 -0.21
CA ILE A 231 14.97 7.84 -0.19
C ILE A 231 15.50 8.63 -1.39
N LEU A 232 14.86 8.50 -2.54
CA LEU A 232 15.07 9.44 -3.63
C LEU A 232 14.39 10.74 -3.19
N ARG A 233 15.26 11.70 -2.87
CA ARG A 233 14.97 13.04 -2.37
C ARG A 233 14.15 13.81 -3.40
N GLU A 234 13.22 14.62 -2.95
CA GLU A 234 12.69 15.72 -3.77
C GLU A 234 13.78 16.80 -3.88
N ILE A 235 14.12 17.15 -5.12
CA ILE A 235 14.97 18.29 -5.46
C ILE A 235 14.00 19.41 -5.87
N ASP A 236 14.03 20.54 -5.16
CA ASP A 236 13.47 21.79 -5.65
C ASP A 236 14.50 22.44 -6.61
N GLU A 237 14.08 22.73 -7.84
CA GLU A 237 14.96 23.05 -8.97
C GLU A 237 15.59 24.46 -8.93
N GLU A 238 15.21 25.37 -8.02
CA GLU A 238 15.76 26.75 -8.00
C GLU A 238 16.72 27.09 -6.85
N SER A 239 16.57 26.49 -5.67
CA SER A 239 17.19 27.04 -4.44
C SER A 239 18.35 26.23 -3.85
N GLY A 240 18.54 24.98 -4.27
CA GLY A 240 19.63 24.12 -3.82
C GLY A 240 19.71 23.87 -2.30
N LEU A 241 18.68 24.24 -1.52
CA LEU A 241 18.71 24.18 -0.06
C LEU A 241 17.89 23.00 0.47
N ILE A 242 18.58 22.13 1.19
CA ILE A 242 18.06 20.93 1.84
C ILE A 242 17.32 21.34 3.12
N VAL A 243 16.00 21.12 3.20
CA VAL A 243 15.31 21.11 4.49
C VAL A 243 14.88 19.67 4.80
N ASN A 244 15.81 18.94 5.41
CA ASN A 244 15.51 17.73 6.16
C ASN A 244 16.33 17.79 7.45
N GLU A 245 15.64 17.87 8.59
CA GLU A 245 16.20 17.30 9.81
C GLU A 245 16.44 15.81 9.55
N LYS A 246 17.69 15.38 9.69
CA LYS A 246 18.07 13.97 9.66
C LYS A 246 17.21 13.16 10.64
N ARG A 247 16.10 12.58 10.20
CA ARG A 247 15.51 11.41 10.86
C ARG A 247 16.35 10.22 10.44
N GLY A 248 17.28 9.83 11.31
CA GLY A 248 18.29 8.81 11.03
C GLY A 248 17.65 7.51 10.57
N ALA A 249 18.22 6.90 9.52
CA ALA A 249 17.95 5.52 9.18
C ALA A 249 18.09 4.66 10.46
N SER A 250 16.99 4.08 10.94
CA SER A 250 17.00 3.33 12.19
C SER A 250 17.75 2.02 11.97
N GLU A 251 19.01 1.97 12.38
CA GLU A 251 19.76 0.74 12.59
C GLU A 251 18.93 -0.27 13.39
N THR A 252 18.61 -1.42 12.80
CA THR A 252 17.86 -2.50 13.46
C THR A 252 18.80 -3.33 14.31
N VAL A 253 18.57 -3.41 15.62
CA VAL A 253 19.37 -4.25 16.54
C VAL A 253 18.78 -5.65 16.60
N ILE A 254 19.58 -6.67 16.28
CA ILE A 254 19.17 -8.09 16.33
C ILE A 254 19.56 -8.71 17.67
N LEU A 255 18.60 -9.31 18.36
CA LEU A 255 18.74 -9.91 19.69
C LEU A 255 18.28 -11.38 19.67
N PRO A 256 19.20 -12.36 19.80
CA PRO A 256 18.84 -13.77 19.88
C PRO A 256 18.43 -14.18 21.31
N ASN A 257 17.24 -14.76 21.44
CA ASN A 257 16.57 -15.18 22.67
C ASN A 257 16.67 -14.19 23.83
N PRO A 258 16.30 -12.90 23.64
CA PRO A 258 16.43 -11.91 24.71
C PRO A 258 15.41 -12.20 25.81
N THR A 259 15.86 -12.12 27.06
CA THR A 259 15.00 -12.14 28.25
C THR A 259 14.74 -10.73 28.79
N ASN A 260 15.53 -9.75 28.36
CA ASN A 260 15.36 -8.34 28.70
C ASN A 260 15.70 -7.46 27.49
N LEU A 261 14.89 -6.42 27.26
CA LEU A 261 15.07 -5.42 26.23
C LEU A 261 14.93 -4.02 26.84
N VAL A 262 15.98 -3.20 26.69
CA VAL A 262 15.96 -1.77 26.98
C VAL A 262 16.07 -1.01 25.65
N PRO A 263 14.97 -0.48 25.11
CA PRO A 263 14.95 0.16 23.81
C PRO A 263 15.52 1.58 23.88
N LYS A 264 15.88 2.13 22.72
CA LYS A 264 16.15 3.55 22.51
C LYS A 264 15.04 4.15 21.67
N VAL A 265 14.79 5.44 21.87
CA VAL A 265 13.81 6.17 21.05
C VAL A 265 14.25 6.18 19.59
N TRP A 266 13.27 6.13 18.69
CA TRP A 266 13.44 6.12 17.24
C TRP A 266 14.29 4.94 16.72
N LYS A 267 14.31 3.82 17.47
CA LYS A 267 15.02 2.59 17.09
C LYS A 267 14.08 1.40 16.96
N SER A 268 14.52 0.44 16.13
CA SER A 268 13.83 -0.80 15.87
C SER A 268 14.64 -1.99 16.38
N TYR A 269 13.98 -2.91 17.09
CA TYR A 269 14.58 -4.09 17.67
C TYR A 269 13.99 -5.35 17.06
N ARG A 270 14.84 -6.33 16.76
CA ARG A 270 14.46 -7.66 16.29
C ARG A 270 14.84 -8.70 17.33
N ALA A 271 13.86 -9.19 18.08
CA ALA A 271 14.03 -10.27 19.05
C ALA A 271 13.64 -11.61 18.41
N THR A 272 14.59 -12.54 18.31
CA THR A 272 14.37 -13.87 17.70
C THR A 272 14.38 -14.95 18.77
N PHE A 273 13.46 -15.90 18.71
CA PHE A 273 13.27 -16.91 19.76
C PHE A 273 13.34 -18.33 19.19
N THR A 274 14.26 -19.14 19.69
CA THR A 274 14.37 -20.57 19.32
C THR A 274 13.70 -21.49 20.36
N ALA A 275 13.21 -20.92 21.47
CA ALA A 275 12.49 -21.64 22.52
C ALA A 275 11.51 -20.69 23.24
N SER A 276 10.52 -21.27 23.93
CA SER A 276 9.63 -20.52 24.82
C SER A 276 10.41 -19.82 25.94
N THR A 277 10.08 -18.56 26.22
CA THR A 277 10.80 -17.75 27.20
C THR A 277 9.93 -16.59 27.71
N ASP A 278 10.42 -15.86 28.70
CA ASP A 278 9.80 -14.60 29.13
C ASP A 278 10.68 -13.44 28.68
N LEU A 279 10.08 -12.40 28.10
CA LEU A 279 10.75 -11.17 27.70
C LEU A 279 10.24 -10.00 28.55
N VAL A 280 11.15 -9.29 29.20
CA VAL A 280 10.85 -8.01 29.86
C VAL A 280 11.25 -6.86 28.92
N ILE A 281 10.32 -5.96 28.62
CA ILE A 281 10.59 -4.72 27.88
C ILE A 281 10.57 -3.56 28.87
N SER A 282 11.73 -2.96 29.12
CA SER A 282 11.87 -1.78 29.99
C SER A 282 11.70 -0.48 29.18
N PRO A 283 11.37 0.67 29.81
CA PRO A 283 11.34 1.94 29.09
C PRO A 283 12.74 2.33 28.57
N PRO A 284 12.82 3.19 27.55
CA PRO A 284 14.09 3.81 27.18
C PRO A 284 14.76 4.53 28.35
N THR A 285 16.10 4.49 28.39
CA THR A 285 16.90 5.16 29.43
C THR A 285 17.01 6.66 29.24
N GLU A 286 16.75 7.13 28.02
CA GLU A 286 16.73 8.56 27.67
C GLU A 286 15.44 9.18 28.18
N VAL A 287 15.47 10.46 28.57
CA VAL A 287 14.26 11.17 29.02
C VAL A 287 13.30 11.31 27.83
N PRO A 288 12.13 10.65 27.86
CA PRO A 288 11.25 10.60 26.71
C PRO A 288 10.54 11.94 26.47
N GLN A 289 10.35 12.28 25.21
CA GLN A 289 9.57 13.43 24.75
C GLN A 289 8.24 12.96 24.15
N GLU A 290 7.23 13.83 24.20
CA GLU A 290 5.94 13.56 23.57
C GLU A 290 6.13 13.19 22.09
N LYS A 291 5.49 12.09 21.69
CA LYS A 291 5.57 11.46 20.36
C LYS A 291 6.84 10.66 20.07
N ASP A 292 7.77 10.52 21.02
CA ASP A 292 8.84 9.54 20.89
C ASP A 292 8.24 8.14 20.70
N GLU A 293 8.88 7.33 19.86
CA GLU A 293 8.42 5.98 19.54
C GLU A 293 9.57 4.99 19.45
N PHE A 294 9.28 3.71 19.64
CA PHE A 294 10.20 2.62 19.33
C PHE A 294 9.43 1.37 18.92
N TYR A 295 10.14 0.44 18.28
CA TYR A 295 9.53 -0.75 17.69
C TYR A 295 10.23 -2.02 18.17
N VAL A 296 9.45 -3.05 18.51
CA VAL A 296 9.95 -4.37 18.89
C VAL A 296 9.27 -5.42 18.03
N ALA A 297 10.03 -6.00 17.11
CA ALA A 297 9.58 -7.12 16.29
C ALA A 297 10.02 -8.44 16.93
N LEU A 298 9.06 -9.33 17.16
CA LEU A 298 9.24 -10.60 17.87
C LEU A 298 9.07 -11.75 16.88
N PHE A 299 9.99 -12.72 16.92
CA PHE A 299 10.09 -13.76 15.89
C PHE A 299 10.25 -15.15 16.46
N ASN A 300 9.41 -16.09 16.02
CA ASN A 300 9.69 -17.50 16.21
C ASN A 300 10.78 -17.93 15.22
N ASN A 301 11.90 -18.43 15.70
CA ASN A 301 12.98 -19.00 14.89
C ASN A 301 13.15 -20.50 15.17
N SER A 302 12.25 -21.09 15.95
CA SER A 302 12.23 -22.51 16.30
C SER A 302 11.38 -23.30 15.30
N ALA A 303 11.83 -24.50 14.94
CA ALA A 303 11.02 -25.45 14.19
C ALA A 303 9.87 -26.04 15.03
N SER A 304 9.93 -25.88 16.36
CA SER A 304 8.90 -26.30 17.30
C SER A 304 8.04 -25.11 17.73
N PRO A 305 6.78 -25.34 18.15
CA PRO A 305 5.97 -24.29 18.73
C PRO A 305 6.64 -23.62 19.94
N ILE A 306 6.57 -22.29 20.01
CA ILE A 306 7.06 -21.51 21.14
C ILE A 306 5.95 -20.64 21.73
N THR A 307 6.15 -20.23 22.97
CA THR A 307 5.37 -19.18 23.62
C THR A 307 6.31 -18.22 24.33
N VAL A 308 6.18 -16.93 24.04
CA VAL A 308 6.91 -15.86 24.71
C VAL A 308 5.94 -15.00 25.50
N ASN A 309 6.08 -14.99 26.82
CA ASN A 309 5.30 -14.07 27.65
C ASN A 309 6.05 -12.75 27.74
N ILE A 310 5.40 -11.67 27.34
CA ILE A 310 6.02 -10.34 27.32
C ILE A 310 5.44 -9.52 28.46
N THR A 311 6.33 -9.05 29.31
CA THR A 311 6.02 -8.14 30.41
C THR A 311 6.67 -6.80 30.14
N THR A 312 5.99 -5.72 30.47
CA THR A 312 6.54 -4.36 30.36
C THR A 312 6.95 -3.86 31.74
N GLY A 313 8.08 -3.16 31.82
CA GLY A 313 8.59 -2.54 33.05
C GLY A 313 7.75 -1.35 33.55
N SER A 314 8.15 -0.76 34.67
CA SER A 314 7.52 0.45 35.22
C SER A 314 7.69 1.64 34.25
N GLY A 315 6.60 2.25 33.81
CA GLY A 315 6.60 3.37 32.83
C GLY A 315 5.76 3.10 31.57
N PHE A 316 5.26 1.88 31.41
CA PHE A 316 4.24 1.54 30.43
C PHE A 316 2.86 1.54 31.08
N ILE A 317 1.82 1.89 30.30
CA ILE A 317 0.46 1.56 30.69
C ILE A 317 0.26 0.06 30.47
N LEU A 318 0.02 -0.67 31.55
CA LEU A 318 -0.24 -2.11 31.51
C LEU A 318 -1.58 -2.35 30.80
N GLY A 319 -1.52 -2.89 29.58
CA GLY A 319 -2.67 -3.44 28.87
C GLY A 319 -2.84 -4.94 29.11
N ASP A 320 -3.68 -5.59 28.29
CA ASP A 320 -3.83 -7.05 28.29
C ASP A 320 -2.47 -7.77 28.23
N PRO A 321 -2.32 -8.94 28.89
CA PRO A 321 -1.10 -9.74 28.82
C PRO A 321 -0.66 -9.94 27.37
N ILE A 322 0.60 -9.64 27.09
CA ILE A 322 1.16 -9.80 25.76
C ILE A 322 1.74 -11.22 25.68
N VAL A 323 1.05 -12.10 24.97
CA VAL A 323 1.52 -13.46 24.71
C VAL A 323 1.79 -13.61 23.23
N PHE A 324 3.02 -13.96 22.91
CA PHE A 324 3.40 -14.38 21.57
C PHE A 324 3.46 -15.90 21.51
N SER A 325 2.41 -16.52 21.00
CA SER A 325 2.42 -17.95 20.73
C SER A 325 2.50 -18.17 19.23
N SER A 326 3.43 -19.00 18.80
CA SER A 326 3.59 -19.35 17.40
C SER A 326 3.92 -20.83 17.27
N SER A 327 3.14 -21.53 16.45
CA SER A 327 3.43 -22.91 16.02
C SER A 327 4.22 -22.95 14.71
N THR A 328 4.41 -21.80 14.07
CA THR A 328 4.97 -21.70 12.72
C THR A 328 6.35 -21.05 12.80
N GLN A 329 7.39 -21.77 12.39
CA GLN A 329 8.72 -21.20 12.29
C GLN A 329 8.68 -19.94 11.41
N TYR A 330 9.29 -18.87 11.88
CA TYR A 330 9.42 -17.55 11.24
C TYR A 330 8.18 -16.65 11.23
N GLU A 331 7.12 -17.04 11.92
CA GLU A 331 6.03 -16.15 12.25
C GLU A 331 6.50 -15.08 13.26
N GLY A 332 5.96 -13.89 13.13
CA GLY A 332 6.29 -12.78 14.02
C GLY A 332 5.27 -11.67 13.96
N PHE A 333 5.36 -10.77 14.93
CA PHE A 333 4.49 -9.61 15.06
C PHE A 333 5.31 -8.44 15.59
N ILE A 334 4.82 -7.22 15.35
CA ILE A 334 5.50 -5.99 15.73
C ILE A 334 4.70 -5.30 16.82
N LEU A 335 5.39 -4.91 17.88
CA LEU A 335 4.89 -4.02 18.92
C LEU A 335 5.44 -2.63 18.65
N MET A 336 4.54 -1.66 18.46
CA MET A 336 4.88 -0.25 18.41
C MET A 336 4.55 0.40 19.75
N TYR A 337 5.50 1.15 20.30
CA TYR A 337 5.32 1.91 21.53
C TYR A 337 5.51 3.39 21.25
N LYS A 338 4.61 4.20 21.80
CA LYS A 338 4.63 5.66 21.68
C LYS A 338 4.51 6.33 23.04
N TYR A 339 5.35 7.32 23.30
CA TYR A 339 5.29 8.11 24.52
C TYR A 339 4.26 9.23 24.38
N LEU A 340 3.26 9.20 25.25
CA LEU A 340 2.18 10.17 25.31
C LEU A 340 1.83 10.44 26.76
N ALA A 341 1.50 11.68 27.13
CA ALA A 341 0.96 12.03 28.45
C ALA A 341 1.71 11.37 29.64
N GLY A 342 3.04 11.41 29.60
CA GLY A 342 3.89 10.88 30.68
C GLY A 342 4.08 9.36 30.73
N ASN A 343 3.55 8.59 29.77
CA ASN A 343 3.61 7.13 29.76
C ASN A 343 3.90 6.56 28.37
N TRP A 344 4.43 5.34 28.32
CA TRP A 344 4.55 4.58 27.08
C TRP A 344 3.29 3.76 26.80
N TYR A 345 2.71 3.96 25.61
CA TYR A 345 1.51 3.27 25.14
C TYR A 345 1.88 2.28 24.04
N ARG A 346 1.35 1.05 24.11
CA ARG A 346 1.31 0.16 22.95
C ARG A 346 0.24 0.66 22.00
N VAL A 347 0.63 0.97 20.77
CA VAL A 347 -0.34 1.29 19.70
C VAL A 347 -0.84 -0.03 19.12
N LYS A 348 -2.16 -0.20 19.10
CA LYS A 348 -2.82 -1.38 18.53
C LYS A 348 -2.92 -1.27 17.03
#